data_AF-A0A2V8MSS4-F1
#
_entry.id   AF-A0A2V8MSS4-F1
#
_cell.length_a   1.000
_cell.length_b   1.000
_cell.length_c   1.000
_cell.angle_alpha   90.00
_cell.angle_beta   90.00
_cell.angle_gamma   90.00
#
_symmetry.space_group_name_H-M   'P 1'
#
loop_
_entity.id
_entity.type
_entity.pdbx_description
1 polymer ?
#
loop_
_entity_poly.entity_id
_entity_poly.type
_entity_poly.pdbx_seq_one_letter_code
_entity_poly.pdbx_strand_id
1 'polypeptide(L)' 'MDSEYPIKLFDFAGISTYPLESRKSKVHVEMFGKVLDGSENVLAFISKLPHILAGESLRNLIRAILYARSTGKP' A
#
# COMPACT_ATOMS: atom_id res chain seq x y z
N MET A 1 -5.26 37.35 23.15
CA MET A 1 -4.42 36.49 24.02
C MET A 1 -3.07 36.46 23.37
N ASP A 2 -2.13 37.22 23.90
CA ASP A 2 -0.78 37.33 23.37
C ASP A 2 0.09 36.24 24.00
N SER A 3 0.88 35.54 23.18
CA SER A 3 1.77 34.46 23.62
C SER A 3 2.89 35.01 24.52
N GLU A 4 3.18 34.34 25.65
CA GLU A 4 4.31 34.67 26.54
C GLU A 4 5.68 34.42 25.89
N TYR A 5 5.73 33.59 24.84
CA TYR A 5 6.96 33.30 24.10
C TYR A 5 7.10 34.21 22.88
N PRO A 6 8.34 34.61 22.50
CA PRO A 6 8.63 35.42 21.31
C PRO A 6 8.50 34.62 20.01
N ILE A 7 7.47 33.78 19.92
CA ILE A 7 7.18 32.91 18.79
C ILE A 7 5.94 33.48 18.13
N LYS A 8 6.10 33.95 16.88
CA LYS A 8 4.97 34.37 16.08
C LYS A 8 4.12 33.13 15.76
N LEU A 9 2.85 33.16 16.16
CA LEU A 9 1.89 32.10 15.83
C LEU A 9 1.72 32.01 14.30
N PHE A 10 1.55 30.78 13.81
CA PHE A 10 1.26 30.54 12.40
C PHE A 10 -0.10 31.13 12.05
N ASP A 11 -0.16 31.82 10.91
CA ASP A 11 -1.43 32.26 10.32
C ASP A 11 -2.08 31.08 9.59
N PHE A 12 -3.30 30.75 10.00
CA PHE A 12 -4.08 29.64 9.45
C PHE A 12 -5.18 30.10 8.49
N ALA A 13 -5.27 31.39 8.15
CA ALA A 13 -6.33 31.95 7.30
C ALA A 13 -6.41 31.32 5.89
N GLY A 14 -5.33 30.70 5.41
CA GLY A 14 -5.28 30.00 4.11
C GLY A 14 -5.55 28.49 4.15
N ILE A 15 -5.83 27.89 5.32
CA ILE A 15 -6.05 26.44 5.42
C ILE A 15 -7.48 26.09 5.01
N SER A 16 -7.62 25.35 3.90
CA SER A 16 -8.86 24.68 3.55
C SER A 16 -8.85 23.24 4.06
N THR A 17 -9.91 22.86 4.78
CA THR A 17 -10.14 21.48 5.20
C THR A 17 -11.23 20.83 4.35
N TYR A 18 -11.39 19.52 4.48
CA TYR A 18 -12.49 18.76 3.90
C TYR A 18 -12.94 17.70 4.91
N PRO A 19 -14.22 17.28 4.89
CA PRO A 19 -14.71 16.24 5.77
C PRO A 19 -13.93 14.93 5.60
N LEU A 20 -13.62 14.26 6.70
CA LEU A 20 -12.82 13.04 6.65
C LEU A 20 -13.55 11.93 5.88
N GLU A 21 -14.89 11.87 5.96
CA GLU A 21 -15.69 10.90 5.23
C GLU A 21 -15.64 11.08 3.70
N SER A 22 -15.37 12.29 3.20
CA SER A 22 -15.22 12.53 1.75
C SER A 22 -13.83 12.12 1.25
N ARG A 23 -12.91 11.75 2.15
CA ARG A 23 -11.57 11.31 1.80
C ARG A 23 -11.66 9.94 1.14
N LYS A 24 -11.30 9.86 -0.13
CA LYS A 24 -11.07 8.56 -0.79
C LYS A 24 -9.97 7.80 -0.05
N SER A 25 -10.32 6.65 0.51
CA SER A 25 -9.36 5.75 1.14
C SER A 25 -8.33 5.28 0.12
N LYS A 26 -7.06 5.20 0.53
CA LYS A 26 -5.98 4.69 -0.32
C LYS A 26 -5.91 3.16 -0.32
N VAL A 27 -6.50 2.52 0.68
CA VAL A 27 -6.53 1.08 0.87
C VAL A 27 -7.95 0.69 1.25
N HIS A 28 -8.46 -0.35 0.61
CA HIS A 28 -9.77 -0.94 0.90
C HIS A 28 -9.60 -2.42 1.27
N VAL A 29 -10.60 -3.00 1.92
CA VAL A 29 -10.54 -4.40 2.42
C VAL A 29 -10.35 -5.38 1.27
N GLU A 30 -10.86 -5.08 0.08
CA GLU A 30 -10.71 -5.89 -1.13
C GLU A 30 -9.25 -5.93 -1.63
N MET A 31 -8.42 -4.98 -1.20
CA MET A 31 -6.98 -4.95 -1.52
C MET A 31 -6.16 -5.85 -0.59
N PHE A 32 -6.76 -6.40 0.47
CA PHE A 32 -6.06 -7.28 1.41
C PHE A 32 -5.83 -8.66 0.79
N GLY A 33 -4.86 -9.37 1.36
CA GLY A 33 -4.64 -10.77 1.00
C GLY A 33 -5.81 -11.65 1.41
N LYS A 34 -5.98 -12.78 0.72
CA LYS A 34 -6.99 -13.79 1.07
C LYS A 34 -6.41 -14.82 2.02
N VAL A 35 -7.28 -15.39 2.86
CA VAL A 35 -6.91 -16.44 3.82
C VAL A 35 -6.47 -17.70 3.08
N LEU A 36 -5.40 -18.34 3.58
CA LEU A 36 -4.97 -19.66 3.15
C LEU A 36 -5.78 -20.77 3.84
N ASP A 37 -6.10 -21.81 3.08
CA ASP A 37 -6.58 -23.10 3.56
C ASP A 37 -5.38 -24.04 3.76
N GLY A 38 -5.41 -24.88 4.79
CA GLY A 38 -4.29 -25.75 5.18
C GLY A 38 -3.87 -26.80 4.15
N SER A 39 -4.65 -26.99 3.08
CA SER A 39 -4.35 -27.87 1.95
C SER A 39 -3.71 -27.15 0.75
N GLU A 40 -3.56 -25.83 0.82
CA GLU A 40 -3.08 -25.02 -0.30
C GLU A 40 -1.55 -25.02 -0.43
N ASN A 41 -1.10 -24.87 -1.68
CA ASN A 41 0.32 -24.85 -2.00
C ASN A 41 0.90 -23.43 -2.06
N VAL A 42 2.22 -23.32 -2.26
CA VAL A 42 2.93 -22.03 -2.37
C VAL A 42 2.38 -21.14 -3.47
N LEU A 43 1.90 -21.71 -4.58
CA LEU A 43 1.35 -20.93 -5.69
C LEU A 43 0.01 -20.29 -5.29
N ALA A 44 -0.83 -21.01 -4.56
CA ALA A 44 -2.04 -20.47 -3.97
C ALA A 44 -1.73 -19.33 -2.97
N PHE A 45 -0.74 -19.50 -2.10
CA PHE A 45 -0.26 -18.43 -1.21
C PHE A 45 0.11 -17.16 -1.99
N ILE A 46 0.99 -17.27 -2.98
CA ILE A 46 1.42 -16.12 -3.80
C ILE A 46 0.23 -15.48 -4.51
N SER A 47 -0.71 -16.28 -5.04
CA SER A 47 -1.90 -15.79 -5.73
C SER A 47 -2.82 -14.96 -4.82
N LYS A 48 -2.86 -15.29 -3.53
CA LYS A 48 -3.69 -14.66 -2.50
C LYS A 48 -3.03 -13.47 -1.82
N LEU A 49 -1.76 -13.16 -2.10
CA LEU A 49 -1.11 -11.96 -1.60
C LEU A 49 -1.78 -10.69 -2.14
N PRO A 50 -1.80 -9.59 -1.34
CA PRO A 50 -2.38 -8.33 -1.76
C PRO A 50 -1.65 -7.73 -2.97
N HIS A 51 -2.41 -7.10 -3.85
CA HIS A 51 -1.93 -6.42 -5.06
C HIS A 51 -1.43 -4.98 -4.79
N ILE A 52 -0.80 -4.79 -3.63
CA ILE A 52 -0.26 -3.50 -3.19
C ILE A 52 1.04 -3.70 -2.42
N LEU A 53 1.85 -2.64 -2.35
CA LEU A 53 3.09 -2.59 -1.54
C LEU A 53 4.01 -3.79 -1.82
N ALA A 54 4.56 -4.41 -0.75
CA ALA A 54 5.47 -5.54 -0.84
C ALA A 54 4.83 -6.79 -1.47
N GLY A 55 3.51 -6.97 -1.37
CA GLY A 55 2.81 -8.09 -2.00
C GLY A 55 2.91 -8.03 -3.52
N GLU A 56 2.67 -6.85 -4.11
CA GLU A 56 2.83 -6.62 -5.55
C GLU A 56 4.31 -6.71 -5.96
N SER A 57 5.24 -6.15 -5.17
CA SER A 57 6.68 -6.24 -5.43
C SER A 57 7.18 -7.69 -5.52
N LEU A 58 6.76 -8.56 -4.60
CA LEU A 58 7.14 -9.97 -4.60
C LEU A 58 6.60 -10.70 -5.84
N ARG A 59 5.34 -10.45 -6.21
CA ARG A 59 4.73 -11.04 -7.41
C ARG A 59 5.47 -10.61 -8.68
N ASN A 60 5.86 -9.34 -8.76
CA ASN A 60 6.61 -8.81 -9.89
C ASN A 60 8.03 -9.39 -9.97
N LEU A 61 8.69 -9.58 -8.83
CA LEU A 61 9.97 -10.29 -8.77
C LEU A 61 9.85 -11.73 -9.28
N ILE A 62 8.84 -12.48 -8.81
CA ILE A 62 8.59 -13.85 -9.26
C ILE A 62 8.36 -13.90 -10.78
N ARG A 63 7.54 -12.99 -11.31
CA ARG A 63 7.31 -12.87 -12.77
C ARG A 63 8.62 -12.59 -13.53
N ALA A 64 9.46 -11.69 -13.02
CA ALA A 64 10.74 -11.36 -13.65
C ALA A 64 11.67 -12.59 -13.70
N ILE A 65 11.77 -13.34 -12.60
CA ILE A 65 12.58 -14.57 -12.53
C ILE A 65 12.05 -15.63 -13.52
N LEU A 66 10.73 -15.83 -13.55
CA LEU A 66 10.12 -16.80 -14.47
C LEU A 66 10.35 -16.42 -15.94
N TYR A 67 10.25 -15.14 -16.27
CA TYR A 67 10.54 -14.62 -17.60
C TYR A 67 12.02 -14.75 -17.99
N ALA A 68 12.93 -14.43 -17.08
CA ALA A 68 14.37 -14.61 -17.26
C ALA A 68 14.70 -16.08 -17.58
N ARG A 69 14.13 -17.01 -16.80
CA ARG A 69 14.29 -18.44 -17.04
C ARG A 69 13.70 -18.91 -18.37
N SER A 70 12.49 -18.47 -18.73
CA SER A 70 11.83 -18.91 -19.98
C SER A 70 12.53 -18.39 -21.23
N THR A 71 13.25 -17.27 -21.13
CA THR A 71 14.00 -16.66 -22.23
C THR A 71 15.47 -17.06 -22.27
N GLY A 72 15.92 -17.96 -21.38
CA GLY A 72 17.31 -18.42 -21.32
C GLY A 72 18.30 -17.32 -20.92
N LYS A 73 17.84 -16.29 -20.21
CA LYS A 73 18.63 -15.15 -19.75
C LYS A 73 18.67 -15.16 -18.22
N PRO A 74 19.54 -15.99 -17.60
CA PRO A 74 19.62 -16.11 -16.15
C PRO A 74 20.07 -14.81 -15.47
#